data_AF-A0A7S4HCC4-F1
#
_entry.id   AF-A0A7S4HCC4-F1
#
_cell.length_a   1.000
_cell.length_b   1.000
_cell.length_c   1.000
_cell.angle_alpha   90.00
_cell.angle_beta   90.00
_cell.angle_gamma   90.00
#
_symmetry.space_group_name_H-M   'P 1'
#
loop_
_entity.id
_entity.type
_entity.pdbx_description
1 polymer ?
#
loop_
_entity_poly.entity_id
_entity_poly.type
_entity_poly.pdbx_seq_one_letter_code
_entity_poly.pdbx_strand_id
1 'polypeptide(L)'
;REGGLKPDGHTVSTSDTFFIAHFAEKLMTVMGEVDSLEASSVTTRAQEQLEASVVIKCIGFEPNEGNERLLGRLQTGSTGQIANGLWLHVEPHADSSFFS
;
A
#
# COMPACT_ATOMS: atom_id res chain seq x y z
N ARG A 1 -11.55 26.70 -22.76
CA ARG A 1 -10.36 26.46 -21.91
C ARG A 1 -10.84 25.59 -20.76
N GLU A 2 -10.61 24.29 -20.84
CA GLU A 2 -11.02 23.35 -19.79
C GLU A 2 -10.09 23.55 -18.59
N GLY A 3 -10.68 23.91 -17.46
CA GLY A 3 -9.98 24.20 -16.21
C GLY A 3 -9.53 22.90 -15.55
N GLY A 4 -8.23 22.76 -15.32
CA GLY A 4 -7.69 21.63 -14.57
C GLY A 4 -8.05 21.72 -13.09
N LEU A 5 -8.33 20.56 -12.49
CA LEU A 5 -8.52 20.39 -11.05
C LEU A 5 -7.25 20.82 -10.32
N LYS A 6 -7.29 21.96 -9.64
CA LYS A 6 -6.28 22.36 -8.67
C LYS A 6 -6.95 22.47 -7.30
N PRO A 7 -6.49 21.73 -6.28
CA PRO A 7 -6.88 21.99 -4.92
C PRO A 7 -6.26 23.31 -4.47
N ASP A 8 -7.09 24.21 -3.95
CA ASP A 8 -6.63 25.35 -3.18
C ASP A 8 -6.56 24.92 -1.71
N GLY A 9 -5.34 24.65 -1.21
CA GLY A 9 -5.07 24.48 0.21
C GLY A 9 -5.37 23.12 0.87
N HIS A 10 -5.72 22.06 0.14
CA HIS A 10 -6.00 20.73 0.73
C HIS A 10 -5.31 19.57 0.00
N THR A 11 -4.93 18.53 0.76
CA THR A 11 -4.41 17.27 0.24
C THR A 11 -5.47 16.60 -0.62
N VAL A 12 -5.15 16.31 -1.89
CA VAL A 12 -5.94 15.38 -2.70
C VAL A 12 -5.90 14.03 -2.00
N SER A 13 -7.05 13.41 -1.74
CA SER A 13 -7.06 12.06 -1.18
C SER A 13 -6.31 11.14 -2.14
N THR A 14 -5.42 10.29 -1.65
CA THR A 14 -4.64 9.36 -2.49
C THR A 14 -5.56 8.50 -3.39
N SER A 15 -6.79 8.21 -2.92
CA SER A 15 -7.83 7.56 -3.72
C SER A 15 -8.22 8.34 -4.96
N ASP A 16 -8.27 9.66 -4.90
CA ASP A 16 -8.74 10.50 -6.00
C ASP A 16 -7.71 10.51 -7.13
N THR A 17 -6.42 10.42 -6.80
CA THR A 17 -5.34 10.27 -7.80
C THR A 17 -5.49 8.99 -8.60
N PHE A 18 -5.88 7.87 -7.98
CA PHE A 18 -6.13 6.61 -8.69
C PHE A 18 -7.22 6.77 -9.76
N PHE A 19 -8.35 7.38 -9.40
CA PHE A 19 -9.46 7.58 -10.34
C PHE A 19 -9.12 8.60 -11.44
N ILE A 20 -8.46 9.70 -11.10
CA ILE A 20 -8.04 10.71 -12.09
C ILE A 20 -7.02 10.12 -13.07
N ALA A 21 -6.05 9.33 -12.59
CA ALA A 21 -5.04 8.73 -13.46
C ALA A 21 -5.65 7.69 -14.41
N HIS A 22 -6.64 6.92 -13.95
CA HIS A 22 -7.42 6.04 -14.81
C HIS A 22 -8.23 6.80 -15.86
N PHE A 23 -8.94 7.86 -15.44
CA PHE A 23 -9.69 8.71 -16.37
C PHE A 23 -8.80 9.35 -17.44
N ALA A 24 -7.58 9.76 -17.07
CA ALA A 24 -6.60 10.35 -17.97
C ALA A 24 -5.80 9.32 -18.79
N GLU A 25 -6.12 8.03 -18.69
CA GLU A 25 -5.44 6.91 -19.37
C GLU A 25 -3.92 6.88 -19.08
N LYS A 26 -3.52 7.30 -17.88
CA LYS A 26 -2.12 7.25 -17.41
C LYS A 26 -1.85 6.08 -16.47
N LEU A 27 -2.89 5.37 -16.07
CA LEU A 27 -2.83 4.20 -15.20
C LEU A 27 -3.68 3.07 -15.78
N MET A 28 -3.16 1.85 -15.72
CA MET A 28 -3.90 0.63 -15.98
C MET A 28 -3.91 -0.25 -14.72
N THR A 29 -4.97 -1.02 -14.55
CA THR A 29 -5.10 -1.99 -13.46
C THR A 29 -5.25 -3.36 -14.10
N VAL A 30 -4.37 -4.27 -13.72
CA VAL A 30 -4.40 -5.67 -14.14
C VAL A 30 -4.74 -6.52 -12.93
N MET A 31 -5.81 -7.30 -13.02
CA MET A 31 -6.18 -8.26 -11.99
C MET A 31 -5.47 -9.59 -12.28
N GLY A 32 -4.66 -10.06 -11.35
CA GLY A 32 -3.97 -11.33 -11.50
C GLY A 32 -2.89 -11.53 -10.46
N GLU A 33 -2.19 -12.65 -10.58
CA GLU A 33 -1.02 -12.97 -9.76
C GLU A 33 0.24 -12.80 -10.59
N VAL A 34 1.25 -12.18 -9.98
CA VAL A 34 2.61 -12.13 -10.54
C VAL A 34 3.22 -13.53 -10.46
N ASP A 35 3.80 -13.98 -11.57
CA ASP A 35 4.51 -15.26 -11.68
C ASP A 35 6.02 -15.05 -11.53
N SER A 36 6.59 -14.11 -12.30
CA SER A 36 8.02 -13.78 -12.23
C SER A 36 8.30 -12.29 -12.45
N LEU A 37 9.46 -11.86 -11.96
CA LEU A 37 10.02 -10.52 -12.17
C LEU A 37 11.33 -10.67 -12.95
N GLU A 38 11.43 -9.96 -14.08
CA GLU A 38 12.62 -9.84 -14.91
C GLU A 38 13.18 -8.41 -14.80
N ALA A 39 14.40 -8.19 -15.28
CA ALA A 39 15.07 -6.89 -15.16
C ALA A 39 14.29 -5.70 -15.74
N SER A 40 13.40 -5.94 -16.71
CA SER A 40 12.62 -4.90 -17.39
C SER A 40 11.13 -5.24 -17.52
N SER A 41 10.64 -6.31 -16.88
CA SER A 41 9.24 -6.72 -17.01
C SER A 41 8.73 -7.54 -15.84
N VAL A 42 7.42 -7.56 -15.69
CA VAL A 42 6.67 -8.44 -14.79
C VAL A 42 5.86 -9.41 -15.62
N THR A 43 5.97 -10.71 -15.36
CA THR A 43 5.14 -11.73 -16.01
C THR A 43 4.04 -12.18 -15.06
N THR A 44 2.79 -12.19 -15.52
CA THR A 44 1.64 -12.69 -14.76
C THR A 44 1.45 -14.18 -14.98
N ARG A 45 0.70 -14.85 -14.09
CA ARG A 45 0.35 -16.27 -14.27
C ARG A 45 -0.50 -16.54 -15.52
N ALA A 46 -1.20 -15.52 -16.02
CA ALA A 46 -1.89 -15.59 -17.31
C ALA A 46 -0.92 -15.49 -18.51
N GLN A 47 0.40 -15.45 -18.26
CA GLN A 47 1.47 -15.30 -19.25
C GLN A 47 1.44 -13.94 -19.97
N GLU A 48 0.85 -12.93 -19.36
CA GLU A 48 0.96 -11.54 -19.82
C GLU A 48 2.28 -10.93 -19.33
N GLN A 49 2.99 -10.23 -20.22
CA GLN A 49 4.23 -9.55 -19.90
C GLN A 49 4.02 -8.03 -19.87
N LEU A 50 4.29 -7.43 -18.70
CA LEU A 50 4.14 -6.00 -18.45
C LEU A 50 5.53 -5.36 -18.37
N GLU A 51 5.85 -4.45 -19.28
CA GLU A 51 7.12 -3.70 -19.21
C GLU A 51 7.14 -2.78 -18.00
N ALA A 52 8.22 -2.85 -17.22
CA ALA A 52 8.38 -2.04 -16.01
C ALA A 52 9.86 -1.70 -15.79
N SER A 53 10.16 -0.42 -15.66
CA SER A 53 11.51 0.03 -15.25
C SER A 53 11.66 0.09 -13.73
N VAL A 54 10.55 0.15 -12.99
CA VAL A 54 10.50 0.22 -11.53
C VAL A 54 9.33 -0.63 -11.05
N VAL A 55 9.55 -1.42 -9.99
CA VAL A 55 8.52 -2.20 -9.31
C VAL A 55 8.40 -1.70 -7.88
N ILE A 56 7.19 -1.35 -7.46
CA ILE A 56 6.88 -0.90 -6.10
C ILE A 56 5.96 -1.93 -5.46
N LYS A 57 6.42 -2.54 -4.36
CA LYS A 57 5.67 -3.58 -3.64
C LYS A 57 4.82 -2.96 -2.54
N CYS A 58 3.51 -2.87 -2.77
CA CYS A 58 2.55 -2.30 -1.81
C CYS A 58 1.78 -3.40 -1.03
N ILE A 59 2.48 -4.38 -0.46
CA ILE A 59 1.85 -5.55 0.20
C ILE A 59 1.44 -5.33 1.67
N GLY A 60 1.58 -4.10 2.17
CA GLY A 60 1.37 -3.81 3.58
C GLY A 60 2.48 -4.37 4.47
N PHE A 61 2.13 -4.63 5.74
CA PHE A 61 3.03 -5.12 6.77
C PHE A 61 2.39 -6.32 7.48
N GLU A 62 3.22 -7.20 8.03
CA GLU A 62 2.74 -8.23 8.95
C GLU A 62 2.16 -7.56 10.22
N PRO A 63 1.05 -8.08 10.78
CA PRO A 63 0.56 -7.62 12.07
C PRO A 63 1.66 -7.71 13.12
N ASN A 64 1.94 -6.62 13.83
CA ASN A 64 2.90 -6.70 14.92
C ASN A 64 2.32 -7.53 16.08
N GLU A 65 3.15 -8.38 16.66
CA GLU A 65 2.84 -9.10 17.91
C GLU A 65 2.95 -8.18 19.13
N GLY A 66 3.29 -6.89 18.98
CA GLY A 66 3.54 -6.00 20.10
C GLY A 66 2.30 -5.84 21.00
N ASN A 67 1.12 -5.78 20.40
CA ASN A 67 -0.14 -5.81 21.16
C ASN A 67 -0.33 -7.12 21.95
N GLU A 68 -0.03 -8.25 21.33
CA GLU A 68 -0.14 -9.56 21.99
C GLU A 68 0.91 -9.71 23.10
N ARG A 69 2.15 -9.31 22.86
CA ARG A 69 3.25 -9.41 23.84
C ARG A 69 3.05 -8.50 25.05
N LEU A 70 2.50 -7.30 24.86
CA LEU A 70 2.31 -6.33 25.94
C LEU A 70 0.98 -6.51 26.68
N LEU A 71 -0.08 -6.88 25.97
CA LEU A 71 -1.45 -6.85 26.49
C LEU A 71 -2.19 -8.20 26.39
N GLY A 72 -1.61 -9.21 25.74
CA GLY A 72 -2.22 -10.53 25.55
C GLY A 72 -3.42 -10.52 24.60
N ARG A 73 -3.49 -9.54 23.69
CA ARG A 73 -4.64 -9.34 22.78
C ARG A 73 -4.18 -9.21 21.34
N LEU A 74 -4.94 -9.83 20.43
CA LEU A 74 -4.62 -9.85 19.01
C LEU A 74 -5.13 -8.62 18.22
N GLN A 75 -6.11 -7.90 18.77
CA GLN A 75 -6.85 -6.86 18.03
C GLN A 75 -6.77 -5.49 18.70
N THR A 76 -6.76 -4.44 17.88
CA THR A 76 -6.87 -3.04 18.28
C THR A 76 -8.18 -2.45 17.76
N GLY A 77 -8.72 -1.43 18.45
CA GLY A 77 -9.81 -0.61 17.93
C GLY A 77 -9.38 0.25 16.73
N SER A 78 -10.35 0.89 16.07
CA SER A 78 -10.22 1.55 14.76
C SER A 78 -9.31 2.79 14.70
N THR A 79 -8.58 3.12 15.76
CA THR A 79 -7.71 4.30 15.85
C THR A 79 -6.46 4.07 16.71
N GLY A 80 -6.13 2.83 17.07
CA GLY A 80 -5.02 2.54 18.00
C GLY A 80 -5.42 2.53 19.48
N GLN A 81 -6.70 2.76 19.78
CA GLN A 81 -7.26 2.48 21.12
C GLN A 81 -7.43 0.99 21.34
N ILE A 82 -6.99 0.48 22.49
CA ILE A 82 -7.06 -0.94 22.85
C ILE A 82 -8.08 -1.21 23.96
N ALA A 83 -8.32 -0.22 24.82
CA ALA A 83 -9.39 -0.20 25.80
C ALA A 83 -9.74 1.26 26.12
N ASN A 84 -10.82 1.47 26.88
CA ASN A 84 -11.16 2.80 27.36
C ASN A 84 -10.00 3.38 28.19
N GLY A 85 -9.45 4.51 27.75
CA GLY A 85 -8.29 5.16 28.37
C GLY A 85 -6.93 4.52 28.07
N LEU A 86 -6.84 3.51 27.20
CA LEU A 86 -5.58 2.84 26.85
C LEU A 86 -5.33 2.89 25.34
N TRP A 87 -4.20 3.51 24.98
CA TRP A 87 -3.66 3.54 23.63
C TRP A 87 -2.37 2.74 23.61
N LEU A 88 -2.14 2.00 22.53
CA LEU A 88 -0.86 1.34 22.30
C LEU A 88 -0.42 1.65 20.87
N HIS A 89 0.80 2.15 20.77
CA HIS A 89 1.45 2.41 19.50
C HIS A 89 2.68 1.52 19.40
N VAL A 90 2.72 0.68 18.37
CA VAL A 90 3.86 -0.20 18.08
C VAL A 90 4.24 0.05 16.64
N GLU A 91 5.40 0.67 16.46
CA GLU A 91 5.91 1.05 15.15
C GLU A 91 6.44 -0.18 14.40
N PRO A 92 6.28 -0.24 13.07
CA PRO A 92 7.01 -1.21 12.27
C PRO A 92 8.52 -0.90 12.38
N HIS A 93 9.31 -1.94 12.61
CA HIS A 93 10.77 -1.85 12.61
C HIS A 93 11.31 -2.61 11.40
N ALA A 94 12.21 -1.99 10.64
CA ALA A 94 12.96 -2.70 9.62
C ALA A 94 13.87 -3.73 10.30
N ASP A 95 13.71 -5.00 9.92
CA ASP A 95 14.60 -6.06 10.36
C ASP A 95 15.71 -6.29 9.33
N SER A 96 16.57 -7.28 9.60
CA SER A 96 17.68 -7.63 8.70
C SER A 96 17.23 -8.14 7.34
N SER A 97 15.97 -8.58 7.19
CA SER A 97 15.41 -9.05 5.92
C SER A 97 14.91 -7.90 5.03
N PHE A 98 14.74 -6.69 5.59
CA PHE A 98 14.27 -5.53 4.84
C PHE A 98 15.26 -5.08 3.73
N PHE A 99 16.54 -5.39 3.88
CA PHE A 99 17.61 -4.98 2.96
C PHE A 99 18.24 -6.15 2.18
N SER A 100 17.73 -7.37 2.36
CA SER A 100 18.19 -8.58 1.66
C SER A 100 17.36 -8.84 0.41
#